data_AF-A0A5E7E386-F1
#
_entry.id   AF-A0A5E7E386-F1
#
_cell.length_a   1.000
_cell.length_b   1.000
_cell.length_c   1.000
_cell.angle_alpha   90.00
_cell.angle_beta   90.00
_cell.angle_gamma   90.00
#
_symmetry.space_group_name_H-M   'P 1'
#
loop_
_entity.id
_entity.type
_entity.pdbx_description
1 polymer ?
#
loop_
_entity_poly.entity_id
_entity_poly.type
_entity_poly.pdbx_seq_one_letter_code
_entity_poly.pdbx_strand_id
1 'polypeptide(L)'
;MLLSAAVKKGNGIVDNIQKYSSPDHGVNFRALLVTISQSHAHPISDFQPFFDEALKLDDQAKHVFTYESDRLMMLHDKTSAEEGIWHVTRHADSAYKIELSPASQRTALHLLSVKADFLSSSNTIRKFLKHPGKDSDFVGIALQMKLTDLKPITAGTAKEWMDFLQKLELTEEELIIFQILGPFIQQRVNRFWFKEDDLVNIVLTLNKQYKLTKCSKVRVQSLLKKLVPTLEEALEWGLSVPFVKIGDWYMWWPFAYSVIHPNLTLLAILMKRSPEHWNNTIGSQAAKVSDYLAGKLKKSQDIEITTCRVKKNIGDIDIAIFNNTTNTLLLCEVKTVFDRFRTNHQHKNFTMQRVNYQKAANQLLSTQQSIESGNWKIKDIFPSTKASEIKKILKIVLTWWDIFDPYKGTDFNDVAVSNFSTFIYAYNQCNSNLEQLHQSLLELSALPCPATRLFNAIDDGGFELKWSIDKQCDLLPPDADARCIALSPFSSQLLTDIQRFPKDWKSQMLALGEDIDTLIFP
;
A
#
# COMPACT_ATOMS: atom_id res chain seq x y z
N MET A 1 -13.13 -23.91 14.56
CA MET A 1 -11.80 -24.31 15.06
C MET A 1 -10.64 -23.73 14.22
N LEU A 2 -10.54 -24.05 12.92
CA LEU A 2 -9.50 -23.48 12.01
C LEU A 2 -9.39 -21.95 12.08
N LEU A 3 -10.51 -21.24 11.97
CA LEU A 3 -10.54 -19.78 12.08
C LEU A 3 -10.01 -19.28 13.41
N SER A 4 -10.32 -19.94 14.53
CA SER A 4 -9.80 -19.59 15.85
C SER A 4 -8.27 -19.77 15.93
N ALA A 5 -7.74 -20.83 15.31
CA ALA A 5 -6.30 -21.04 15.19
C ALA A 5 -5.63 -19.94 14.34
N ALA A 6 -6.22 -19.61 13.19
CA ALA A 6 -5.74 -18.54 12.31
C ALA A 6 -5.81 -17.15 12.98
N VAL A 7 -6.85 -16.87 13.76
CA VAL A 7 -6.98 -15.63 14.54
C VAL A 7 -5.95 -15.58 15.65
N LYS A 8 -5.72 -16.69 16.37
CA LYS A 8 -4.65 -16.77 17.38
C LYS A 8 -3.28 -16.55 16.75
N LYS A 9 -3.00 -17.16 15.59
CA LYS A 9 -1.75 -16.93 14.84
C LYS A 9 -1.65 -15.47 14.40
N GLY A 10 -2.73 -14.89 13.85
CA GLY A 10 -2.81 -13.48 13.45
C GLY A 10 -2.51 -12.50 14.59
N ASN A 11 -3.11 -12.70 15.76
CA ASN A 11 -2.79 -11.89 16.95
C ASN A 11 -1.33 -12.04 17.42
N GLY A 12 -0.70 -13.19 17.14
CA GLY A 12 0.72 -13.42 17.42
C GLY A 12 1.67 -12.83 16.38
N ILE A 13 1.17 -12.40 15.21
CA ILE A 13 1.96 -11.67 14.21
C ILE A 13 2.15 -10.25 14.74
N VAL A 14 3.33 -9.99 15.30
CA VAL A 14 3.74 -8.64 15.69
C VAL A 14 4.13 -7.89 14.42
N ASP A 15 3.26 -7.00 13.95
CA ASP A 15 3.56 -6.18 12.77
C ASP A 15 4.23 -4.86 13.17
N ASN A 16 5.47 -4.64 12.70
CA ASN A 16 6.16 -3.33 12.77
C ASN A 16 6.25 -2.68 11.38
N ILE A 17 5.55 -3.22 10.38
CA ILE A 17 5.38 -2.62 9.05
C ILE A 17 4.30 -1.52 9.14
N GLN A 18 4.33 -0.58 8.21
CA GLN A 18 3.29 0.45 8.07
C GLN A 18 1.90 -0.20 8.13
N LYS A 19 0.95 0.54 8.71
CA LYS A 19 -0.48 0.20 8.66
C LYS A 19 -0.87 -0.22 7.25
N TYR A 20 -1.55 -1.35 7.10
CA TYR A 20 -2.05 -1.86 5.81
C TYR A 20 -0.99 -2.43 4.85
N SER A 21 0.02 -3.14 5.37
CA SER A 21 1.07 -3.72 4.51
C SER A 21 1.66 -5.01 5.07
N SER A 22 0.89 -5.78 5.84
CA SER A 22 1.37 -6.99 6.50
C SER A 22 1.32 -8.23 5.59
N PRO A 23 2.46 -8.74 5.08
CA PRO A 23 2.45 -9.89 4.19
C PRO A 23 2.11 -11.19 4.91
N ASP A 24 2.55 -11.32 6.16
CA ASP A 24 2.31 -12.48 7.02
C ASP A 24 0.82 -12.66 7.29
N HIS A 25 0.07 -11.58 7.51
CA HIS A 25 -1.39 -11.65 7.63
C HIS A 25 -2.06 -12.10 6.32
N GLY A 26 -1.49 -11.74 5.17
CA GLY A 26 -1.94 -12.21 3.86
C GLY A 26 -1.70 -13.70 3.66
N VAL A 27 -0.52 -14.19 4.06
CA VAL A 27 -0.19 -15.63 4.06
C VAL A 27 -1.10 -16.40 5.02
N ASN A 28 -1.30 -15.89 6.24
CA ASN A 28 -2.18 -16.45 7.25
C ASN A 28 -3.62 -16.61 6.74
N PHE A 29 -4.16 -15.57 6.11
CA PHE A 29 -5.49 -15.60 5.51
C PHE A 29 -5.58 -16.65 4.39
N ARG A 30 -4.59 -16.69 3.49
CA ARG A 30 -4.56 -17.66 2.39
C ARG A 30 -4.48 -19.10 2.91
N ALA A 31 -3.64 -19.36 3.91
CA ALA A 31 -3.51 -20.66 4.55
C ALA A 31 -4.86 -21.13 5.12
N LEU A 32 -5.59 -20.23 5.78
CA LEU A 32 -6.93 -20.51 6.30
C LEU A 32 -7.89 -20.93 5.19
N LEU A 33 -7.98 -20.15 4.10
CA LEU A 33 -8.90 -20.46 3.00
C LEU A 33 -8.57 -21.79 2.32
N VAL A 34 -7.28 -22.06 2.06
CA VAL A 34 -6.83 -23.31 1.45
C VAL A 34 -7.17 -24.49 2.36
N THR A 35 -6.89 -24.36 3.65
CA THR A 35 -7.18 -25.41 4.63
C THR A 35 -8.68 -25.71 4.70
N ILE A 36 -9.53 -24.67 4.75
CA ILE A 36 -10.99 -24.84 4.70
C ILE A 36 -11.40 -25.57 3.42
N SER A 37 -10.90 -25.14 2.26
CA SER A 37 -11.25 -25.76 0.97
C SER A 37 -10.85 -27.24 0.88
N GLN A 38 -9.75 -27.63 1.50
CA GLN A 38 -9.26 -29.02 1.47
C GLN A 38 -9.91 -29.91 2.53
N SER A 39 -10.34 -29.32 3.66
CA SER A 39 -10.88 -30.07 4.79
C SER A 39 -12.39 -30.35 4.70
N HIS A 40 -13.11 -29.73 3.74
CA HIS A 40 -14.54 -29.93 3.57
C HIS A 40 -14.86 -30.92 2.45
N ALA A 41 -15.73 -31.88 2.74
CA ALA A 41 -16.33 -32.75 1.73
C ALA A 41 -17.31 -31.95 0.86
N HIS A 42 -17.29 -32.21 -0.45
CA HIS A 42 -18.26 -31.63 -1.37
C HIS A 42 -19.65 -32.28 -1.18
N PRO A 43 -20.75 -31.50 -1.23
CA PRO A 43 -20.83 -30.10 -1.64
C PRO A 43 -20.63 -29.07 -0.50
N ILE A 44 -20.10 -27.90 -0.84
CA ILE A 44 -19.87 -26.80 0.12
C ILE A 44 -21.17 -26.21 0.72
N SER A 45 -22.32 -26.53 0.12
CA SER A 45 -23.65 -26.15 0.62
C SER A 45 -23.92 -26.66 2.03
N ASP A 46 -23.30 -27.79 2.40
CA ASP A 46 -23.56 -28.47 3.67
C ASP A 46 -22.66 -27.92 4.79
N PHE A 47 -21.84 -26.90 4.49
CA PHE A 47 -20.97 -26.25 5.45
C PHE A 47 -21.76 -25.66 6.62
N GLN A 48 -21.39 -26.05 7.83
CA GLN A 48 -21.80 -25.40 9.07
C GLN A 48 -20.58 -25.13 9.97
N PRO A 49 -20.42 -23.91 10.49
CA PRO A 49 -19.43 -23.64 11.51
C PRO A 49 -19.79 -24.38 12.78
N PHE A 50 -18.82 -25.12 13.30
CA PHE A 50 -18.95 -25.83 14.56
C PHE A 50 -18.63 -24.89 15.73
N PHE A 51 -19.57 -24.76 16.67
CA PHE A 51 -19.52 -23.86 17.84
C PHE A 51 -19.63 -24.64 19.15
N ASP A 52 -18.70 -25.56 19.40
CA ASP A 52 -18.60 -26.16 20.73
C ASP A 52 -17.43 -25.50 21.47
N GLU A 53 -17.76 -24.67 22.47
CA GLU A 53 -16.76 -24.04 23.36
C GLU A 53 -16.09 -25.05 24.29
N ALA A 54 -16.69 -26.23 24.51
CA ALA A 54 -16.17 -27.26 25.41
C ALA A 54 -15.08 -28.12 24.76
N LEU A 55 -15.04 -28.18 23.42
CA LEU A 55 -13.98 -28.84 22.69
C LEU A 55 -12.80 -27.87 22.54
N LYS A 56 -11.70 -28.17 23.25
CA LYS A 56 -10.39 -27.56 22.99
C LYS A 56 -10.16 -27.51 21.48
N LEU A 57 -9.50 -26.45 20.99
CA LEU A 57 -8.99 -26.36 19.62
C LEU A 57 -8.54 -27.75 19.16
N ASP A 58 -9.26 -28.35 18.22
CA ASP A 58 -8.93 -29.67 17.69
C ASP A 58 -7.46 -29.65 17.22
N ASP A 59 -6.63 -30.47 17.87
CA ASP A 59 -5.20 -30.54 17.61
C ASP A 59 -4.94 -30.94 16.15
N GLN A 60 -5.85 -31.71 15.54
CA GLN A 60 -5.77 -32.05 14.12
C GLN A 60 -6.03 -30.81 13.25
N ALA A 61 -7.11 -30.06 13.49
CA ALA A 61 -7.39 -28.83 12.76
C ALA A 61 -6.25 -27.80 12.91
N LYS A 62 -5.69 -27.66 14.11
CA LYS A 62 -4.51 -26.83 14.36
C LYS A 62 -3.30 -27.32 13.55
N HIS A 63 -3.03 -28.62 13.56
CA HIS A 63 -1.89 -29.21 12.85
C HIS A 63 -1.99 -29.02 11.33
N VAL A 64 -3.16 -29.27 10.73
CA VAL A 64 -3.37 -29.08 9.29
C VAL A 64 -3.20 -27.61 8.90
N PHE A 65 -3.79 -26.70 9.68
CA PHE A 65 -3.63 -25.26 9.45
C PHE A 65 -2.17 -24.80 9.59
N THR A 66 -1.48 -25.26 10.64
CA THR A 66 -0.06 -24.96 10.85
C THR A 66 0.77 -25.46 9.67
N TYR A 67 0.56 -26.69 9.21
CA TYR A 67 1.26 -27.25 8.05
C TYR A 67 1.10 -26.37 6.80
N GLU A 68 -0.14 -25.98 6.45
CA GLU A 68 -0.38 -25.16 5.27
C GLU A 68 0.18 -23.74 5.42
N SER A 69 0.08 -23.17 6.62
CA SER A 69 0.65 -21.87 6.92
C SER A 69 2.17 -21.86 6.80
N ASP A 70 2.83 -22.91 7.31
CA ASP A 70 4.30 -23.02 7.27
C ASP A 70 4.76 -23.29 5.84
N ARG A 71 4.04 -24.12 5.07
CA ARG A 71 4.27 -24.35 3.64
C ARG A 71 4.21 -23.05 2.83
N LEU A 72 3.19 -22.22 3.06
CA LEU A 72 3.05 -20.93 2.37
C LEU A 72 4.10 -19.92 2.83
N MET A 73 4.51 -19.93 4.10
CA MET A 73 5.62 -19.10 4.57
C MET A 73 6.95 -19.53 3.96
N MET A 74 7.24 -20.82 3.87
CA MET A 74 8.44 -21.30 3.19
C MET A 74 8.50 -20.86 1.72
N LEU A 75 7.35 -20.86 1.03
CA LEU A 75 7.26 -20.32 -0.33
C LEU A 75 7.54 -18.81 -0.36
N HIS A 76 6.95 -18.07 0.58
CA HIS A 76 7.16 -16.63 0.72
C HIS A 76 8.64 -16.29 0.96
N ASP A 77 9.31 -17.01 1.85
CA ASP A 77 10.72 -16.83 2.20
C ASP A 77 11.64 -17.20 1.03
N LYS A 78 11.37 -18.35 0.39
CA LYS A 78 12.08 -18.80 -0.80
C LYS A 78 11.98 -17.75 -1.92
N THR A 79 10.78 -17.27 -2.22
CA THR A 79 10.60 -16.27 -3.27
C THR A 79 11.25 -14.94 -2.93
N SER A 80 11.25 -14.55 -1.64
CA SER A 80 11.96 -13.35 -1.19
C SER A 80 13.45 -13.40 -1.49
N ALA A 81 14.09 -14.56 -1.29
CA ALA A 81 15.50 -14.75 -1.66
C ALA A 81 15.72 -14.84 -3.17
N GLU A 82 14.91 -15.63 -3.88
CA GLU A 82 15.05 -15.83 -5.35
C GLU A 82 14.78 -14.56 -6.16
N GLU A 83 13.90 -13.69 -5.69
CA GLU A 83 13.54 -12.43 -6.35
C GLU A 83 14.37 -11.23 -5.87
N GLY A 84 15.36 -11.45 -4.99
CA GLY A 84 16.24 -10.38 -4.50
C GLY A 84 15.54 -9.35 -3.62
N ILE A 85 14.43 -9.72 -2.98
CA ILE A 85 13.82 -8.93 -1.90
C ILE A 85 14.69 -9.05 -0.65
N TRP A 86 15.27 -10.24 -0.43
CA TRP A 86 16.20 -10.54 0.65
C TRP A 86 17.62 -10.78 0.13
N HIS A 87 18.59 -10.24 0.84
CA HIS A 87 20.00 -10.61 0.73
C HIS A 87 20.35 -11.53 1.88
N VAL A 88 20.72 -12.77 1.54
CA VAL A 88 21.10 -13.79 2.52
C VAL A 88 22.62 -13.93 2.50
N THR A 89 23.27 -13.64 3.62
CA THR A 89 24.73 -13.73 3.79
C THR A 89 25.09 -14.59 4.99
N ARG A 90 26.32 -15.10 5.06
CA ARG A 90 26.83 -15.82 6.23
C ARG A 90 27.36 -14.82 7.25
N HIS A 91 26.99 -14.95 8.52
CA HIS A 91 27.48 -14.09 9.61
C HIS A 91 28.31 -14.91 10.62
N ALA A 92 29.04 -14.24 11.51
CA ALA A 92 29.85 -14.91 12.53
C ALA A 92 28.97 -15.43 13.68
N ASP A 93 28.02 -14.61 14.14
CA ASP A 93 27.17 -14.90 15.31
C ASP A 93 25.85 -15.61 14.98
N SER A 94 25.41 -15.53 13.72
CA SER A 94 24.31 -16.30 13.15
C SER A 94 24.83 -17.07 11.95
N ALA A 95 24.44 -18.33 11.77
CA ALA A 95 24.87 -19.09 10.60
C ALA A 95 24.47 -18.37 9.30
N TYR A 96 23.34 -17.64 9.32
CA TYR A 96 22.87 -16.81 8.23
C TYR A 96 22.28 -15.48 8.70
N LYS A 97 22.42 -14.45 7.87
CA LYS A 97 21.86 -13.12 8.07
C LYS A 97 21.02 -12.75 6.85
N ILE A 98 19.80 -12.28 7.09
CA ILE A 98 18.80 -11.93 6.09
C ILE A 98 18.54 -10.41 6.18
N GLU A 99 18.86 -9.69 5.12
CA GLU A 99 18.69 -8.24 5.01
C GLU A 99 17.69 -7.91 3.90
N LEU A 100 16.92 -6.84 4.05
CA LEU A 100 16.11 -6.31 2.95
C LEU A 100 17.01 -5.66 1.89
N SER A 101 16.75 -5.93 0.62
CA SER A 101 17.44 -5.28 -0.48
C SER A 101 17.19 -3.77 -0.50
N PRO A 102 18.12 -2.94 -1.00
CA PRO A 102 17.99 -1.48 -0.97
C PRO A 102 16.69 -0.95 -1.59
N ALA A 103 16.17 -1.62 -2.63
CA ALA A 103 14.90 -1.26 -3.27
C ALA A 103 13.67 -1.58 -2.40
N SER A 104 13.77 -2.62 -1.56
CA SER A 104 12.70 -3.10 -0.68
C SER A 104 12.71 -2.45 0.70
N GLN A 105 13.74 -1.66 1.00
CA GLN A 105 13.85 -0.95 2.26
C GLN A 105 12.87 0.22 2.33
N ARG A 106 12.21 0.37 3.48
CA ARG A 106 11.58 1.62 3.91
C ARG A 106 12.64 2.71 4.07
N THR A 107 12.23 3.91 3.71
CA THR A 107 13.07 5.09 3.60
C THR A 107 12.33 6.30 4.16
N ALA A 108 13.04 7.42 4.32
CA ALA A 108 12.44 8.67 4.74
C ALA A 108 11.25 9.12 3.86
N LEU A 109 11.24 8.72 2.57
CA LEU A 109 10.13 8.96 1.66
C LEU A 109 8.83 8.25 2.11
N HIS A 110 8.93 7.06 2.70
CA HIS A 110 7.78 6.36 3.27
C HIS A 110 7.17 7.13 4.44
N LEU A 111 8.01 7.65 5.33
CA LEU A 111 7.54 8.46 6.47
C LEU A 111 6.95 9.81 6.01
N LEU A 112 7.51 10.40 4.95
CA LEU A 112 6.98 11.60 4.33
C LEU A 112 5.56 11.38 3.78
N SER A 113 5.26 10.18 3.27
CA SER A 113 3.91 9.84 2.79
C SER A 113 2.88 9.85 3.91
N VAL A 114 3.22 9.28 5.07
CA VAL A 114 2.37 9.30 6.27
C VAL A 114 2.12 10.75 6.71
N LYS A 115 3.15 11.60 6.67
CA LYS A 115 3.01 13.03 6.96
C LYS A 115 2.12 13.75 5.93
N ALA A 116 2.29 13.45 4.64
CA ALA A 116 1.47 14.03 3.56
C ALA A 116 -0.01 13.66 3.71
N ASP A 117 -0.31 12.40 4.02
CA ASP A 117 -1.67 11.90 4.26
C ASP A 117 -2.29 12.53 5.52
N PHE A 118 -1.50 12.65 6.59
CA PHE A 118 -1.92 13.36 7.80
C PHE A 118 -2.25 14.82 7.51
N LEU A 119 -1.39 15.54 6.79
CA LEU A 119 -1.58 16.97 6.51
C LEU A 119 -2.68 17.25 5.49
N SER A 120 -2.96 16.32 4.58
CA SER A 120 -4.08 16.43 3.64
C SER A 120 -5.44 16.12 4.28
N SER A 121 -5.45 15.46 5.44
CA SER A 121 -6.65 15.12 6.20
C SER A 121 -7.33 16.34 6.84
N SER A 122 -8.64 16.23 7.09
CA SER A 122 -9.42 17.28 7.75
C SER A 122 -8.93 17.57 9.18
N ASN A 123 -9.23 18.77 9.70
CA ASN A 123 -8.89 19.12 11.08
C ASN A 123 -9.42 18.11 12.11
N THR A 124 -10.62 17.57 11.87
CA THR A 124 -11.25 16.58 12.76
C THR A 124 -10.48 15.26 12.74
N ILE A 125 -10.13 14.75 11.54
CA ILE A 125 -9.33 13.53 11.39
C ILE A 125 -7.95 13.72 12.02
N ARG A 126 -7.31 14.88 11.80
CA ARG A 126 -6.00 15.18 12.40
C ARG A 126 -6.02 15.22 13.92
N LYS A 127 -7.05 15.83 14.52
CA LYS A 127 -7.23 15.85 15.99
C LYS A 127 -7.40 14.43 16.52
N PHE A 128 -8.17 13.62 15.82
CA PHE A 128 -8.37 12.21 16.16
C PHE A 128 -7.05 11.42 16.09
N LEU A 129 -6.31 11.51 14.99
CA LEU A 129 -5.05 10.77 14.79
C LEU A 129 -3.96 11.16 15.81
N LYS A 130 -3.98 12.40 16.33
CA LYS A 130 -3.08 12.87 17.39
C LYS A 130 -3.43 12.35 18.78
N HIS A 131 -4.70 12.01 19.02
CA HIS A 131 -5.19 11.54 20.31
C HIS A 131 -6.09 10.32 20.09
N PRO A 132 -5.52 9.16 19.73
CA PRO A 132 -6.28 7.93 19.65
C PRO A 132 -6.73 7.56 21.06
N GLY A 133 -7.92 8.00 21.47
CA GLY A 133 -8.52 7.61 22.74
C GLY A 133 -8.71 6.09 22.79
N LYS A 134 -8.82 5.52 24.01
CA LYS A 134 -9.07 4.09 24.20
C LYS A 134 -10.40 3.62 23.57
N ASP A 135 -11.34 4.55 23.35
CA ASP A 135 -12.63 4.35 22.65
C ASP A 135 -12.66 5.08 21.31
N SER A 136 -11.60 4.96 20.52
CA SER A 136 -11.56 5.56 19.19
C SER A 136 -12.74 5.12 18.33
N ASP A 137 -13.61 6.06 17.94
CA ASP A 137 -14.74 5.84 17.04
C ASP A 137 -14.24 5.51 15.62
N PHE A 138 -13.73 4.30 15.42
CA PHE A 138 -13.21 3.82 14.14
C PHE A 138 -14.25 3.92 13.02
N VAL A 139 -15.54 3.75 13.36
CA VAL A 139 -16.64 3.94 12.42
C VAL A 139 -16.76 5.42 12.04
N GLY A 140 -16.75 6.34 13.01
CA GLY A 140 -16.77 7.78 12.78
C GLY A 140 -15.56 8.29 11.97
N ILE A 141 -14.36 7.76 12.21
CA ILE A 141 -13.17 8.07 11.39
C ILE A 141 -13.39 7.61 9.95
N ALA A 142 -13.79 6.36 9.75
CA ALA A 142 -13.99 5.82 8.42
C ALA A 142 -15.07 6.59 7.66
N LEU A 143 -16.12 7.05 8.35
CA LEU A 143 -17.15 7.93 7.79
C LEU A 143 -16.63 9.32 7.39
N GLN A 144 -15.68 9.87 8.13
CA GLN A 144 -15.06 11.15 7.78
C GLN A 144 -14.05 10.99 6.64
N MET A 145 -13.31 9.88 6.62
CA MET A 145 -12.35 9.57 5.57
C MET A 145 -13.03 9.21 4.25
N LYS A 146 -14.18 8.54 4.28
CA LYS A 146 -14.89 8.04 3.09
C LYS A 146 -13.91 7.32 2.14
N LEU A 147 -14.07 7.53 0.83
CA LEU A 147 -13.20 7.05 -0.23
C LEU A 147 -12.03 8.01 -0.53
N THR A 148 -11.48 8.71 0.47
CA THR A 148 -10.46 9.77 0.22
C THR A 148 -9.22 9.25 -0.51
N ASP A 149 -8.74 8.05 -0.17
CA ASP A 149 -7.58 7.44 -0.83
C ASP A 149 -7.87 7.03 -2.28
N LEU A 150 -9.15 6.94 -2.63
CA LEU A 150 -9.59 6.68 -4.00
C LEU A 150 -9.80 7.94 -4.82
N LYS A 151 -9.55 9.15 -4.29
CA LYS A 151 -9.79 10.41 -5.02
C LYS A 151 -9.16 10.51 -6.40
N PRO A 152 -7.96 9.95 -6.68
CA PRO A 152 -7.44 9.93 -8.04
C PRO A 152 -8.42 9.31 -9.06
N ILE A 153 -9.21 8.30 -8.65
CA ILE A 153 -10.26 7.71 -9.49
C ILE A 153 -11.65 8.32 -9.23
N THR A 154 -12.06 8.52 -7.97
CA THR A 154 -13.44 8.96 -7.66
C THR A 154 -13.68 10.42 -8.03
N ALA A 155 -12.64 11.25 -7.98
CA ALA A 155 -12.70 12.65 -8.39
C ALA A 155 -12.02 12.88 -9.75
N GLY A 156 -10.85 12.26 -9.99
CA GLY A 156 -10.13 12.45 -11.25
C GLY A 156 -10.82 11.84 -12.46
N THR A 157 -11.55 10.74 -12.26
CA THR A 157 -12.34 10.06 -13.29
C THR A 157 -13.82 9.97 -12.88
N ALA A 158 -14.37 11.03 -12.27
CA ALA A 158 -15.67 10.98 -11.60
C ALA A 158 -16.80 10.42 -12.47
N LYS A 159 -16.85 10.80 -13.76
CA LYS A 159 -17.86 10.27 -14.69
C LYS A 159 -17.70 8.77 -14.88
N GLU A 160 -16.49 8.31 -15.21
CA GLU A 160 -16.21 6.89 -15.44
C GLU A 160 -16.36 6.04 -14.17
N TRP A 161 -16.05 6.63 -13.01
CA TRP A 161 -16.31 6.03 -11.71
C TRP A 161 -17.80 5.80 -11.48
N MET A 162 -18.64 6.82 -11.73
CA MET A 162 -20.09 6.68 -11.61
C MET A 162 -20.67 5.69 -12.62
N ASP A 163 -20.18 5.70 -13.87
CA ASP A 163 -20.58 4.73 -14.90
C ASP A 163 -20.23 3.30 -14.47
N PHE A 164 -19.04 3.09 -13.89
CA PHE A 164 -18.61 1.80 -13.36
C PHE A 164 -19.49 1.32 -12.20
N LEU A 165 -19.80 2.20 -11.25
CA LEU A 165 -20.71 1.87 -10.14
C LEU A 165 -22.13 1.58 -10.60
N GLN A 166 -22.63 2.34 -11.59
CA GLN A 166 -23.94 2.09 -12.18
C GLN A 166 -24.00 0.70 -12.83
N LYS A 167 -22.95 0.29 -13.54
CA LYS A 167 -22.85 -1.06 -14.14
C LYS A 167 -22.80 -2.18 -13.11
N LEU A 168 -22.19 -1.93 -11.96
CA LEU A 168 -22.22 -2.84 -10.81
C LEU A 168 -23.52 -2.72 -10.00
N GLU A 169 -24.40 -1.79 -10.37
CA GLU A 169 -25.59 -1.42 -9.61
C GLU A 169 -25.27 -1.17 -8.13
N LEU A 170 -24.28 -0.32 -7.87
CA LEU A 170 -23.81 0.12 -6.55
C LEU A 170 -23.84 1.65 -6.46
N THR A 171 -23.90 2.20 -5.26
CA THR A 171 -23.69 3.63 -4.99
C THR A 171 -22.50 3.85 -4.07
N GLU A 172 -21.92 5.05 -4.05
CA GLU A 172 -20.81 5.38 -3.15
C GLU A 172 -21.19 5.22 -1.67
N GLU A 173 -22.43 5.55 -1.29
CA GLU A 173 -22.90 5.39 0.09
C GLU A 173 -22.91 3.91 0.52
N GLU A 174 -23.22 3.00 -0.40
CA GLU A 174 -23.20 1.55 -0.13
C GLU A 174 -21.78 1.02 0.02
N LEU A 175 -20.86 1.54 -0.78
CA LEU A 175 -19.43 1.27 -0.63
C LEU A 175 -18.91 1.73 0.74
N ILE A 176 -19.30 2.93 1.17
CA ILE A 176 -18.96 3.46 2.49
C ILE A 176 -19.55 2.56 3.58
N ILE A 177 -20.82 2.15 3.47
CA ILE A 177 -21.46 1.21 4.40
C ILE A 177 -20.66 -0.09 4.53
N PHE A 178 -20.25 -0.69 3.41
CA PHE A 178 -19.49 -1.93 3.43
C PHE A 178 -18.10 -1.75 4.06
N GLN A 179 -17.44 -0.63 3.78
CA GLN A 179 -16.13 -0.30 4.36
C GLN A 179 -16.18 -0.17 5.89
N ILE A 180 -17.25 0.42 6.43
CA ILE A 180 -17.40 0.62 7.88
C ILE A 180 -17.98 -0.58 8.62
N LEU A 181 -18.51 -1.57 7.89
CA LEU A 181 -19.05 -2.81 8.47
C LEU A 181 -17.99 -3.57 9.28
N GLY A 182 -16.76 -3.67 8.77
CA GLY A 182 -15.64 -4.32 9.46
C GLY A 182 -15.32 -3.69 10.82
N PRO A 183 -15.01 -2.38 10.88
CA PRO A 183 -14.80 -1.67 12.14
C PRO A 183 -16.00 -1.75 13.10
N PHE A 184 -17.23 -1.71 12.58
CA PHE A 184 -18.43 -1.82 13.40
C PHE A 184 -18.56 -3.20 14.06
N ILE A 185 -18.30 -4.27 13.31
CA ILE A 185 -18.28 -5.64 13.83
C ILE A 185 -17.15 -5.79 14.85
N GLN A 186 -15.95 -5.33 14.53
CA GLN A 186 -14.79 -5.39 15.43
C GLN A 186 -15.06 -4.75 16.79
N GLN A 187 -15.78 -3.62 16.84
CA GLN A 187 -16.07 -2.90 18.07
C GLN A 187 -17.21 -3.50 18.89
N ARG A 188 -18.16 -4.21 18.27
CA ARG A 188 -19.46 -4.49 18.89
C ARG A 188 -19.92 -5.93 18.83
N VAL A 189 -19.24 -6.77 18.06
CA VAL A 189 -19.69 -8.12 17.77
C VAL A 189 -18.55 -9.10 18.04
N ASN A 190 -18.73 -9.95 19.06
CA ASN A 190 -17.74 -10.95 19.46
C ASN A 190 -18.00 -12.32 18.79
N ARG A 191 -18.16 -12.33 17.46
CA ARG A 191 -18.28 -13.57 16.66
C ARG A 191 -17.72 -13.37 15.26
N PHE A 192 -17.28 -14.47 14.65
CA PHE A 192 -16.67 -14.46 13.32
C PHE A 192 -17.55 -15.04 12.21
N TRP A 193 -18.63 -15.73 12.57
CA TRP A 193 -19.52 -16.39 11.62
C TRP A 193 -20.92 -15.80 11.69
N PHE A 194 -21.50 -15.56 10.52
CA PHE A 194 -22.79 -14.90 10.39
C PHE A 194 -23.66 -15.63 9.36
N LYS A 195 -24.97 -15.72 9.64
CA LYS A 195 -25.94 -15.95 8.57
C LYS A 195 -26.18 -14.67 7.78
N GLU A 196 -26.75 -14.77 6.59
CA GLU A 196 -27.05 -13.58 5.77
C GLU A 196 -27.95 -12.59 6.52
N ASP A 197 -29.02 -13.09 7.14
CA ASP A 197 -29.96 -12.27 7.90
C ASP A 197 -29.30 -11.54 9.08
N ASP A 198 -28.28 -12.14 9.71
CA ASP A 198 -27.49 -11.49 10.75
C ASP A 198 -26.77 -10.26 10.19
N LEU A 199 -26.02 -10.41 9.10
CA LEU A 199 -25.28 -9.31 8.47
C LEU A 199 -26.23 -8.23 7.94
N VAL A 200 -27.35 -8.63 7.37
CA VAL A 200 -28.40 -7.70 6.93
C VAL A 200 -28.87 -6.84 8.10
N ASN A 201 -29.21 -7.44 9.23
CA ASN A 201 -29.69 -6.72 10.40
C ASN A 201 -28.60 -5.79 11.00
N ILE A 202 -27.34 -6.24 11.00
CA ILE A 202 -26.20 -5.42 11.42
C ILE A 202 -26.05 -4.19 10.52
N VAL A 203 -26.07 -4.37 9.20
CA VAL A 203 -25.95 -3.26 8.23
C VAL A 203 -27.13 -2.29 8.34
N LEU A 204 -28.36 -2.79 8.50
CA LEU A 204 -29.54 -1.94 8.70
C LEU A 204 -29.44 -1.12 10.00
N THR A 205 -28.93 -1.73 11.08
CA THR A 205 -28.69 -1.05 12.36
C THR A 205 -27.64 0.04 12.23
N LEU A 206 -26.52 -0.29 11.59
CA LEU A 206 -25.46 0.66 11.26
C LEU A 206 -25.99 1.83 10.42
N ASN A 207 -26.72 1.55 9.34
CA ASN A 207 -27.29 2.58 8.48
C ASN A 207 -28.34 3.44 9.21
N LYS A 208 -29.14 2.86 10.13
CA LYS A 208 -30.07 3.61 10.98
C LYS A 208 -29.34 4.56 11.94
N GLN A 209 -28.23 4.08 12.53
CA GLN A 209 -27.43 4.87 13.47
C GLN A 209 -26.74 6.06 12.78
N TYR A 210 -26.15 5.83 11.61
CA TYR A 210 -25.33 6.83 10.92
C TYR A 210 -26.03 7.55 9.75
N LYS A 211 -27.28 7.17 9.43
CA LYS A 211 -28.17 7.80 8.44
C LYS A 211 -27.51 8.00 7.07
N LEU A 212 -26.84 6.97 6.55
CA LEU A 212 -26.00 7.09 5.36
C LEU A 212 -26.80 7.07 4.06
N THR A 213 -27.76 6.16 3.95
CA THR A 213 -28.63 6.07 2.76
C THR A 213 -29.97 5.40 3.08
N LYS A 214 -30.92 5.41 2.14
CA LYS A 214 -32.11 4.57 2.23
C LYS A 214 -31.73 3.16 1.79
N CYS A 215 -31.63 2.23 2.72
CA CYS A 215 -31.25 0.85 2.43
C CYS A 215 -32.35 -0.12 2.89
N SER A 216 -32.87 -0.93 1.96
CA SER A 216 -33.83 -2.00 2.25
C SER A 216 -33.10 -3.32 2.50
N LYS A 217 -33.76 -4.29 3.14
CA LYS A 217 -33.22 -5.66 3.32
C LYS A 217 -32.72 -6.26 1.99
N VAL A 218 -33.54 -6.19 0.94
CA VAL A 218 -33.19 -6.69 -0.40
C VAL A 218 -31.94 -5.99 -0.96
N ARG A 219 -31.82 -4.67 -0.72
CA ARG A 219 -30.66 -3.92 -1.19
C ARG A 219 -29.39 -4.31 -0.45
N VAL A 220 -29.46 -4.54 0.86
CA VAL A 220 -28.32 -5.05 1.65
C VAL A 220 -27.92 -6.46 1.18
N GLN A 221 -28.87 -7.36 0.93
CA GLN A 221 -28.56 -8.68 0.40
C GLN A 221 -27.84 -8.60 -0.96
N SER A 222 -28.31 -7.71 -1.85
CA SER A 222 -27.63 -7.43 -3.12
C SER A 222 -26.21 -6.90 -2.92
N LEU A 223 -26.01 -5.99 -1.97
CA LEU A 223 -24.70 -5.44 -1.61
C LEU A 223 -23.74 -6.53 -1.14
N LEU A 224 -24.17 -7.38 -0.19
CA LEU A 224 -23.37 -8.49 0.32
C LEU A 224 -22.99 -9.46 -0.79
N LYS A 225 -23.94 -9.81 -1.68
CA LYS A 225 -23.66 -10.68 -2.84
C LYS A 225 -22.62 -10.06 -3.80
N LYS A 226 -22.63 -8.74 -3.97
CA LYS A 226 -21.70 -8.03 -4.87
C LYS A 226 -20.32 -7.85 -4.25
N LEU A 227 -20.20 -7.66 -2.94
CA LEU A 227 -18.93 -7.29 -2.30
C LEU A 227 -18.28 -8.41 -1.48
N VAL A 228 -19.01 -9.44 -1.09
CA VAL A 228 -18.44 -10.61 -0.39
C VAL A 228 -18.14 -11.71 -1.41
N PRO A 229 -16.87 -12.08 -1.63
CA PRO A 229 -16.53 -13.23 -2.45
C PRO A 229 -16.96 -14.56 -1.82
N THR A 230 -17.26 -15.54 -2.65
CA THR A 230 -17.33 -16.95 -2.22
C THR A 230 -15.93 -17.47 -1.85
N LEU A 231 -15.86 -18.63 -1.19
CA LEU A 231 -14.57 -19.28 -0.90
C LEU A 231 -13.73 -19.50 -2.17
N GLU A 232 -14.37 -19.99 -3.23
CA GLU A 232 -13.73 -20.23 -4.54
C GLU A 232 -13.21 -18.93 -5.15
N GLU A 233 -14.04 -17.87 -5.18
CA GLU A 233 -13.64 -16.55 -5.67
C GLU A 233 -12.47 -15.98 -4.84
N ALA A 234 -12.51 -16.10 -3.51
CA ALA A 234 -11.45 -15.59 -2.65
C ALA A 234 -10.10 -16.32 -2.89
N LEU A 235 -10.14 -17.64 -3.10
CA LEU A 235 -8.97 -18.45 -3.45
C LEU A 235 -8.41 -18.10 -4.83
N GLU A 236 -9.28 -17.98 -5.84
CA GLU A 236 -8.92 -17.61 -7.21
C GLU A 236 -8.35 -16.19 -7.27
N TRP A 237 -8.96 -15.26 -6.55
CA TRP A 237 -8.55 -13.86 -6.57
C TRP A 237 -7.26 -13.63 -5.81
N GLY A 238 -6.98 -14.43 -4.77
CA GLY A 238 -5.82 -14.28 -3.90
C GLY A 238 -5.81 -12.99 -3.09
N LEU A 239 -6.97 -12.35 -2.89
CA LEU A 239 -7.11 -11.09 -2.18
C LEU A 239 -7.47 -11.31 -0.72
N SER A 240 -6.79 -10.62 0.19
CA SER A 240 -7.22 -10.56 1.59
C SER A 240 -8.45 -9.67 1.72
N VAL A 241 -9.59 -10.27 2.07
CA VAL A 241 -10.90 -9.60 2.11
C VAL A 241 -11.52 -9.69 3.51
N PRO A 242 -12.35 -8.71 3.92
CA PRO A 242 -12.93 -8.70 5.27
C PRO A 242 -14.00 -9.78 5.47
N PHE A 243 -14.64 -10.25 4.39
CA PHE A 243 -15.66 -11.29 4.46
C PHE A 243 -15.46 -12.31 3.35
N VAL A 244 -15.77 -13.57 3.65
CA VAL A 244 -15.83 -14.67 2.67
C VAL A 244 -17.12 -15.46 2.90
N LYS A 245 -17.86 -15.75 1.83
CA LYS A 245 -19.06 -16.59 1.87
C LYS A 245 -18.67 -18.06 1.69
N ILE A 246 -19.08 -18.90 2.64
CA ILE A 246 -18.82 -20.35 2.68
C ILE A 246 -20.15 -21.06 2.93
N GLY A 247 -20.70 -21.69 1.89
CA GLY A 247 -22.08 -22.19 1.90
C GLY A 247 -23.07 -21.07 2.24
N ASP A 248 -23.88 -21.27 3.27
CA ASP A 248 -24.85 -20.30 3.79
C ASP A 248 -24.30 -19.34 4.85
N TRP A 249 -22.99 -19.39 5.10
CA TRP A 249 -22.34 -18.63 6.16
C TRP A 249 -21.37 -17.60 5.61
N TYR A 250 -21.22 -16.51 6.35
CA TYR A 250 -20.27 -15.45 6.08
C TYR A 250 -19.21 -15.46 7.17
N MET A 251 -17.96 -15.71 6.78
CA MET A 251 -16.79 -15.64 7.64
C MET A 251 -16.26 -14.21 7.64
N TRP A 252 -16.09 -13.61 8.82
CA TRP A 252 -15.41 -12.32 8.99
C TRP A 252 -13.94 -12.54 9.34
N TRP A 253 -13.05 -11.81 8.64
CA TRP A 253 -11.61 -11.79 8.89
C TRP A 253 -11.17 -10.43 9.45
N PRO A 254 -10.76 -10.35 10.73
CA PRO A 254 -10.46 -9.06 11.37
C PRO A 254 -9.15 -8.42 10.85
N PHE A 255 -8.25 -9.20 10.26
CA PHE A 255 -6.94 -8.72 9.82
C PHE A 255 -6.88 -8.35 8.34
N ALA A 256 -8.02 -8.31 7.62
CA ALA A 256 -8.03 -7.92 6.20
C ALA A 256 -7.39 -6.53 6.01
N TYR A 257 -7.67 -5.63 6.95
CA TYR A 257 -7.11 -4.29 6.98
C TYR A 257 -5.76 -4.20 7.72
N SER A 258 -5.15 -5.31 8.10
CA SER A 258 -3.70 -5.35 8.38
C SER A 258 -2.91 -5.54 7.10
N VAL A 259 -3.51 -6.20 6.09
CA VAL A 259 -2.86 -6.51 4.81
C VAL A 259 -2.92 -5.32 3.86
N ILE A 260 -4.11 -4.74 3.64
CA ILE A 260 -4.29 -3.64 2.68
C ILE A 260 -5.32 -2.60 3.14
N HIS A 261 -5.19 -1.37 2.65
CA HIS A 261 -6.02 -0.26 3.09
C HIS A 261 -7.51 -0.54 2.77
N PRO A 262 -8.49 -0.21 3.63
CA PRO A 262 -9.90 -0.52 3.37
C PRO A 262 -10.42 -0.04 2.01
N ASN A 263 -10.05 1.20 1.63
CA ASN A 263 -10.37 1.76 0.31
C ASN A 263 -9.78 0.92 -0.84
N LEU A 264 -8.53 0.47 -0.71
CA LEU A 264 -7.87 -0.36 -1.72
C LEU A 264 -8.39 -1.80 -1.72
N THR A 265 -8.80 -2.33 -0.56
CA THR A 265 -9.46 -3.63 -0.44
C THR A 265 -10.76 -3.63 -1.24
N LEU A 266 -11.59 -2.61 -1.00
CA LEU A 266 -12.85 -2.42 -1.70
C LEU A 266 -12.63 -2.30 -3.21
N LEU A 267 -11.69 -1.45 -3.62
CA LEU A 267 -11.35 -1.29 -5.03
C LEU A 267 -10.90 -2.60 -5.67
N ALA A 268 -10.04 -3.37 -4.99
CA ALA A 268 -9.56 -4.66 -5.49
C ALA A 268 -10.72 -5.66 -5.69
N ILE A 269 -11.70 -5.68 -4.79
CA ILE A 269 -12.94 -6.48 -4.94
C ILE A 269 -13.72 -6.02 -6.17
N LEU A 270 -13.97 -4.71 -6.33
CA LEU A 270 -14.72 -4.17 -7.47
C LEU A 270 -14.04 -4.49 -8.81
N MET A 271 -12.71 -4.34 -8.88
CA MET A 271 -11.90 -4.69 -10.05
C MET A 271 -12.03 -6.17 -10.42
N LYS A 272 -12.15 -7.07 -9.42
CA LYS A 272 -12.33 -8.51 -9.65
C LYS A 272 -13.75 -8.89 -10.04
N ARG A 273 -14.75 -8.17 -9.52
CA ARG A 273 -16.15 -8.38 -9.85
C ARG A 273 -16.47 -8.05 -11.30
N SER A 274 -15.81 -7.05 -11.87
CA SER A 274 -16.07 -6.65 -13.25
C SER A 274 -14.81 -6.12 -13.95
N PRO A 275 -13.86 -7.02 -14.28
CA PRO A 275 -12.56 -6.64 -14.83
C PRO A 275 -12.67 -5.96 -16.20
N GLU A 276 -13.59 -6.42 -17.06
CA GLU A 276 -13.81 -5.82 -18.38
C GLU A 276 -14.33 -4.38 -18.26
N HIS A 277 -15.34 -4.16 -17.42
CA HIS A 277 -15.87 -2.81 -17.21
C HIS A 277 -14.81 -1.92 -16.57
N TRP A 278 -14.06 -2.41 -15.57
CA TRP A 278 -12.94 -1.67 -15.00
C TRP A 278 -11.95 -1.23 -16.09
N ASN A 279 -11.49 -2.15 -16.94
CA ASN A 279 -10.54 -1.85 -18.01
C ASN A 279 -11.10 -0.84 -19.02
N ASN A 280 -12.40 -0.93 -19.32
CA ASN A 280 -13.05 -0.08 -20.32
C ASN A 280 -13.49 1.29 -19.77
N THR A 281 -13.72 1.44 -18.46
CA THR A 281 -14.13 2.70 -17.85
C THR A 281 -12.97 3.44 -17.19
N ILE A 282 -12.44 2.94 -16.06
CA ILE A 282 -11.49 3.66 -15.19
C ILE A 282 -10.04 3.27 -15.53
N GLY A 283 -9.80 1.99 -15.78
CA GLY A 283 -8.47 1.43 -16.04
C GLY A 283 -7.81 1.98 -17.32
N SER A 284 -8.58 2.58 -18.21
CA SER A 284 -8.11 3.25 -19.44
C SER A 284 -7.90 4.77 -19.30
N GLN A 285 -8.11 5.35 -18.11
CA GLN A 285 -8.19 6.80 -17.91
C GLN A 285 -6.96 7.40 -17.21
N ALA A 286 -5.78 6.82 -17.42
CA ALA A 286 -4.52 7.35 -16.87
C ALA A 286 -4.35 8.86 -17.15
N ALA A 287 -4.71 9.29 -18.36
CA ALA A 287 -4.70 10.69 -18.77
C ALA A 287 -5.51 11.63 -17.84
N LYS A 288 -6.73 11.22 -17.47
CA LYS A 288 -7.58 12.01 -16.56
C LYS A 288 -7.04 12.02 -15.13
N VAL A 289 -6.39 10.94 -14.72
CA VAL A 289 -5.69 10.92 -13.42
C VAL A 289 -4.52 11.90 -13.46
N SER A 290 -3.75 11.96 -14.56
CA SER A 290 -2.71 12.96 -14.75
C SER A 290 -3.24 14.39 -14.68
N ASP A 291 -4.39 14.68 -15.31
CA ASP A 291 -5.09 15.97 -15.21
C ASP A 291 -5.48 16.30 -13.76
N TYR A 292 -6.02 15.32 -13.03
CA TYR A 292 -6.36 15.46 -11.63
C TYR A 292 -5.13 15.81 -10.78
N LEU A 293 -4.03 15.08 -10.95
CA LEU A 293 -2.79 15.30 -10.21
C LEU A 293 -2.21 16.68 -10.52
N ALA A 294 -2.12 17.05 -11.79
CA ALA A 294 -1.68 18.38 -12.22
C ALA A 294 -2.56 19.49 -11.61
N GLY A 295 -3.86 19.28 -11.50
CA GLY A 295 -4.80 20.19 -10.85
C GLY A 295 -4.60 20.34 -9.33
N LYS A 296 -3.83 19.47 -8.66
CA LYS A 296 -3.47 19.58 -7.23
C LYS A 296 -2.15 20.31 -6.98
N LEU A 297 -1.40 20.61 -8.02
CA LEU A 297 -0.11 21.28 -7.92
C LEU A 297 -0.31 22.79 -7.79
N LYS A 298 0.41 23.41 -6.84
CA LYS A 298 0.39 24.86 -6.59
C LYS A 298 0.86 25.60 -7.83
N LYS A 299 0.02 26.53 -8.31
CA LYS A 299 0.34 27.39 -9.45
C LYS A 299 1.32 28.49 -9.05
N SER A 300 2.20 28.85 -9.97
CA SER A 300 3.14 29.97 -9.85
C SER A 300 3.26 30.65 -11.21
N GLN A 301 3.68 31.93 -11.24
CA GLN A 301 3.82 32.68 -12.49
C GLN A 301 4.89 32.09 -13.40
N ASP A 302 5.94 31.52 -12.82
CA ASP A 302 7.07 30.96 -13.56
C ASP A 302 6.89 29.49 -13.93
N ILE A 303 5.77 28.87 -13.54
CA ILE A 303 5.53 27.45 -13.79
C ILE A 303 4.41 27.26 -14.83
N GLU A 304 4.73 26.49 -15.87
CA GLU A 304 3.76 25.93 -16.79
C GLU A 304 3.59 24.43 -16.53
N ILE A 305 2.34 23.95 -16.50
CA ILE A 305 2.02 22.53 -16.31
C ILE A 305 1.18 22.08 -17.50
N THR A 306 1.53 20.96 -18.10
CA THR A 306 0.73 20.31 -19.13
C THR A 306 0.65 18.81 -18.85
N THR A 307 -0.35 18.17 -19.44
CA THR A 307 -0.64 16.76 -19.30
C THR A 307 -0.90 16.15 -20.67
N CYS A 308 -0.68 14.83 -20.79
CA CYS A 308 -1.16 14.00 -21.88
C CYS A 308 -0.74 14.48 -23.28
N ARG A 309 0.53 14.85 -23.46
CA ARG A 309 1.07 15.26 -24.76
C ARG A 309 1.57 14.03 -25.50
N VAL A 310 0.95 13.74 -26.64
CA VAL A 310 1.35 12.63 -27.50
C VAL A 310 2.07 13.20 -28.72
N LYS A 311 3.29 12.71 -28.96
CA LYS A 311 3.98 12.95 -30.23
C LYS A 311 4.19 11.62 -30.94
N LYS A 312 3.59 11.50 -32.13
CA LYS A 312 3.60 10.28 -32.95
C LYS A 312 5.05 9.78 -33.10
N ASN A 313 5.28 8.50 -32.82
CA ASN A 313 6.58 7.79 -32.87
C ASN A 313 7.65 8.23 -31.85
N ILE A 314 7.33 9.11 -30.89
CA ILE A 314 8.28 9.62 -29.90
C ILE A 314 7.88 9.23 -28.47
N GLY A 315 6.57 9.15 -28.18
CA GLY A 315 6.04 8.73 -26.89
C GLY A 315 4.93 9.65 -26.38
N ASP A 316 4.41 9.30 -25.21
CA ASP A 316 3.46 10.06 -24.42
C ASP A 316 4.14 10.69 -23.19
N ILE A 317 3.75 11.93 -22.86
CA ILE A 317 4.07 12.56 -21.58
C ILE A 317 2.80 12.62 -20.77
N ASP A 318 2.79 11.94 -19.61
CA ASP A 318 1.67 12.00 -18.68
C ASP A 318 1.53 13.38 -18.03
N ILE A 319 2.61 13.87 -17.41
CA ILE A 319 2.69 15.23 -16.85
C ILE A 319 4.06 15.84 -17.18
N ALA A 320 4.05 17.08 -17.68
CA ALA A 320 5.24 17.89 -17.87
C ALA A 320 5.09 19.21 -17.11
N ILE A 321 6.13 19.57 -16.35
CA ILE A 321 6.19 20.81 -15.57
C ILE A 321 7.43 21.58 -15.99
N PHE A 322 7.26 22.82 -16.43
CA PHE A 322 8.36 23.67 -16.88
C PHE A 322 8.47 24.92 -16.03
N ASN A 323 9.69 25.22 -15.58
CA ASN A 323 10.02 26.47 -14.92
C ASN A 323 10.67 27.43 -15.92
N ASN A 324 9.96 28.50 -16.26
CA ASN A 324 10.37 29.52 -17.24
C ASN A 324 11.58 30.36 -16.80
N THR A 325 11.87 30.46 -15.51
CA THR A 325 13.00 31.22 -14.98
C THR A 325 14.31 30.44 -15.10
N THR A 326 14.26 29.15 -14.75
CA THR A 326 15.44 28.27 -14.73
C THR A 326 15.60 27.47 -16.01
N ASN A 327 14.59 27.45 -16.88
CA ASN A 327 14.46 26.56 -18.04
C ASN A 327 14.61 25.08 -17.67
N THR A 328 14.09 24.70 -16.51
CA THR A 328 14.09 23.31 -16.03
C THR A 328 12.77 22.65 -16.39
N LEU A 329 12.86 21.48 -17.03
CA LEU A 329 11.73 20.62 -17.36
C LEU A 329 11.71 19.41 -16.41
N LEU A 330 10.55 19.14 -15.82
CA LEU A 330 10.29 17.94 -15.06
C LEU A 330 9.27 17.06 -15.81
N LEU A 331 9.69 15.85 -16.18
CA LEU A 331 8.87 14.84 -16.82
C LEU A 331 8.39 13.83 -15.77
N CYS A 332 7.09 13.57 -15.73
CA CYS A 332 6.50 12.59 -14.83
C CYS A 332 5.78 11.50 -15.63
N GLU A 333 6.07 10.25 -15.29
CA GLU A 333 5.31 9.06 -15.72
C GLU A 333 4.36 8.64 -14.59
N VAL A 334 3.06 8.45 -14.89
CA VAL A 334 2.01 8.21 -13.89
C VAL A 334 1.54 6.76 -13.94
N LYS A 335 1.55 6.09 -12.77
CA LYS A 335 1.15 4.69 -12.61
C LYS A 335 -0.01 4.59 -11.63
N THR A 336 -1.19 4.26 -12.16
CA THR A 336 -2.47 4.16 -11.41
C THR A 336 -2.72 2.77 -10.84
N VAL A 337 -1.66 2.02 -10.53
CA VAL A 337 -1.72 0.66 -9.98
C VAL A 337 -1.16 0.64 -8.55
N PHE A 338 -1.56 -0.37 -7.78
CA PHE A 338 -1.05 -0.63 -6.44
C PHE A 338 -0.90 -2.14 -6.22
N ASP A 339 -0.05 -2.54 -5.27
CA ASP A 339 0.11 -3.93 -4.86
C ASP A 339 -1.11 -4.36 -4.03
N ARG A 340 -2.04 -5.03 -4.70
CA ARG A 340 -3.27 -5.53 -4.09
C ARG A 340 -3.11 -6.84 -3.32
N PHE A 341 -1.97 -7.51 -3.46
CA PHE A 341 -1.73 -8.83 -2.89
C PHE A 341 -0.94 -8.75 -1.59
N ARG A 342 0.03 -7.82 -1.53
CA ARG A 342 0.86 -7.59 -0.35
C ARG A 342 1.53 -8.87 0.13
N THR A 343 1.94 -9.73 -0.78
CA THR A 343 2.71 -10.93 -0.48
C THR A 343 3.95 -10.98 -1.35
N ASN A 344 5.09 -11.37 -0.78
CA ASN A 344 6.38 -11.34 -1.48
C ASN A 344 6.35 -12.22 -2.73
N HIS A 345 5.69 -13.37 -2.70
CA HIS A 345 5.57 -14.24 -3.88
C HIS A 345 4.67 -13.67 -5.00
N GLN A 346 4.01 -12.52 -4.78
CA GLN A 346 3.27 -11.78 -5.82
C GLN A 346 3.90 -10.42 -6.11
N HIS A 347 4.97 -10.04 -5.42
CA HIS A 347 5.63 -8.74 -5.55
C HIS A 347 6.15 -8.50 -6.97
N LYS A 348 6.78 -9.51 -7.58
CA LYS A 348 7.25 -9.46 -8.98
C LYS A 348 6.16 -9.11 -9.99
N ASN A 349 4.92 -9.57 -9.77
CA ASN A 349 3.80 -9.20 -10.65
C ASN A 349 3.51 -7.70 -10.56
N PHE A 350 3.64 -7.11 -9.37
CA PHE A 350 3.46 -5.68 -9.19
C PHE A 350 4.58 -4.89 -9.88
N THR A 351 5.84 -5.21 -9.57
CA THR A 351 7.01 -4.43 -10.04
C THR A 351 7.27 -4.56 -11.54
N MET A 352 7.22 -5.78 -12.08
CA MET A 352 7.59 -6.04 -13.47
C MET A 352 6.42 -6.02 -14.47
N GLN A 353 5.21 -6.38 -14.05
CA GLN A 353 4.07 -6.45 -14.97
C GLN A 353 3.13 -5.26 -14.85
N ARG A 354 2.80 -4.83 -13.63
CA ARG A 354 1.78 -3.78 -13.40
C ARG A 354 2.36 -2.38 -13.49
N VAL A 355 3.37 -2.09 -12.68
CA VAL A 355 4.07 -0.79 -12.76
C VAL A 355 4.99 -0.78 -13.97
N ASN A 356 5.74 -1.87 -14.16
CA ASN A 356 6.76 -2.01 -15.18
C ASN A 356 7.74 -0.83 -15.16
N TYR A 357 8.45 -0.70 -14.04
CA TYR A 357 9.40 0.38 -13.78
C TYR A 357 10.46 0.50 -14.88
N GLN A 358 10.98 -0.62 -15.37
CA GLN A 358 11.94 -0.60 -16.48
C GLN A 358 11.40 0.11 -17.73
N LYS A 359 10.13 -0.16 -18.10
CA LYS A 359 9.48 0.51 -19.23
C LYS A 359 9.28 2.01 -18.93
N ALA A 360 8.84 2.35 -17.73
CA ALA A 360 8.63 3.74 -17.30
C ALA A 360 9.93 4.57 -17.40
N ALA A 361 11.05 4.06 -16.87
CA ALA A 361 12.34 4.74 -16.97
C ALA A 361 12.79 4.91 -18.43
N ASN A 362 12.64 3.87 -19.25
CA ASN A 362 12.97 3.92 -20.67
C ASN A 362 12.12 4.94 -21.45
N GLN A 363 10.82 5.08 -21.12
CA GLN A 363 9.94 6.11 -21.72
C GLN A 363 10.43 7.53 -21.38
N LEU A 364 10.79 7.77 -20.11
CA LEU A 364 11.32 9.06 -19.66
C LEU A 364 12.64 9.41 -20.36
N LEU A 365 13.56 8.44 -20.48
CA LEU A 365 14.84 8.64 -21.17
C LEU A 365 14.68 8.86 -22.68
N SER A 366 13.83 8.08 -23.34
CA SER A 366 13.52 8.28 -24.77
C SER A 366 12.94 9.67 -25.02
N THR A 367 12.07 10.13 -24.12
CA THR A 367 11.50 11.48 -24.18
C THR A 367 12.57 12.55 -24.00
N GLN A 368 13.45 12.41 -23.00
CA GLN A 368 14.59 13.31 -22.79
C GLN A 368 15.46 13.40 -24.05
N GLN A 369 15.91 12.25 -24.59
CA GLN A 369 16.77 12.21 -25.77
C GLN A 369 16.12 12.88 -26.99
N SER A 370 14.81 12.68 -27.19
CA SER A 370 14.10 13.33 -28.28
C SER A 370 13.99 14.85 -28.11
N ILE A 371 13.94 15.35 -26.88
CA ILE A 371 13.92 16.78 -26.61
C ILE A 371 15.31 17.37 -26.85
N GLU A 372 16.34 16.74 -26.30
CA GLU A 372 17.75 17.14 -26.45
C GLU A 372 18.21 17.13 -27.91
N SER A 373 17.72 16.17 -28.71
CA SER A 373 18.03 16.11 -30.15
C SER A 373 17.25 17.12 -30.99
N GLY A 374 16.38 17.93 -30.39
CA GLY A 374 15.53 18.91 -31.08
C GLY A 374 14.33 18.30 -31.84
N ASN A 375 14.14 16.98 -31.77
CA ASN A 375 13.00 16.29 -32.38
C ASN A 375 11.68 16.68 -31.71
N TRP A 376 11.70 17.01 -30.42
CA TRP A 376 10.56 17.54 -29.68
C TRP A 376 10.90 18.91 -29.07
N LYS A 377 10.29 19.98 -29.60
CA LYS A 377 10.58 21.35 -29.14
C LYS A 377 9.72 21.69 -27.93
N ILE A 378 10.24 22.52 -27.02
CA ILE A 378 9.48 22.96 -25.83
C ILE A 378 8.14 23.63 -26.20
N LYS A 379 8.08 24.38 -27.31
CA LYS A 379 6.83 24.99 -27.82
C LYS A 379 5.78 23.97 -28.27
N ASP A 380 6.19 22.76 -28.63
CA ASP A 380 5.26 21.67 -28.95
C ASP A 380 4.59 21.12 -27.67
N ILE A 381 5.26 21.26 -26.51
CA ILE A 381 4.80 20.81 -25.20
C ILE A 381 4.01 21.94 -24.50
N PHE A 382 4.58 23.15 -24.53
CA PHE A 382 4.06 24.38 -23.91
C PHE A 382 3.94 25.49 -24.97
N PRO A 383 2.83 25.59 -25.71
CA PRO A 383 2.68 26.57 -26.79
C PRO A 383 2.81 28.04 -26.35
N SER A 384 2.49 28.32 -25.08
CA SER A 384 2.59 29.63 -24.45
C SER A 384 4.00 30.03 -24.02
N THR A 385 4.95 29.08 -23.98
CA THR A 385 6.27 29.35 -23.42
C THR A 385 7.10 30.25 -24.32
N LYS A 386 7.84 31.16 -23.68
CA LYS A 386 8.79 32.04 -24.36
C LYS A 386 10.19 31.44 -24.44
N ALA A 387 10.49 30.42 -23.62
CA ALA A 387 11.79 29.77 -23.63
C ALA A 387 12.03 29.04 -24.95
N SER A 388 13.23 29.19 -25.50
CA SER A 388 13.67 28.48 -26.71
C SER A 388 14.53 27.25 -26.41
N GLU A 389 14.98 27.08 -25.15
CA GLU A 389 15.93 26.06 -24.73
C GLU A 389 15.57 25.50 -23.36
N ILE A 390 15.87 24.23 -23.13
CA ILE A 390 15.77 23.56 -21.84
C ILE A 390 17.19 23.35 -21.31
N LYS A 391 17.46 23.84 -20.10
CA LYS A 391 18.78 23.70 -19.46
C LYS A 391 18.94 22.38 -18.72
N LYS A 392 17.84 21.82 -18.20
CA LYS A 392 17.87 20.58 -17.41
C LYS A 392 16.54 19.84 -17.55
N ILE A 393 16.63 18.52 -17.68
CA ILE A 393 15.49 17.60 -17.71
C ILE A 393 15.57 16.68 -16.49
N LEU A 394 14.52 16.69 -15.69
CA LEU A 394 14.34 15.88 -14.48
C LEU A 394 13.28 14.81 -14.75
N LYS A 395 13.39 13.65 -14.10
CA LYS A 395 12.55 12.48 -14.41
C LYS A 395 11.99 11.88 -13.13
N ILE A 396 10.67 11.67 -13.11
CA ILE A 396 9.99 11.09 -11.96
C ILE A 396 9.00 10.01 -12.42
N VAL A 397 8.95 8.91 -11.68
CA VAL A 397 7.82 7.96 -11.73
C VAL A 397 6.91 8.18 -10.53
N LEU A 398 5.64 8.45 -10.81
CA LEU A 398 4.60 8.67 -9.83
C LEU A 398 3.73 7.43 -9.70
N THR A 399 3.72 6.82 -8.52
CA THR A 399 2.83 5.69 -8.19
C THR A 399 1.62 6.19 -7.42
N TRP A 400 0.52 5.43 -7.44
CA TRP A 400 -0.66 5.85 -6.70
C TRP A 400 -0.45 5.79 -5.19
N TRP A 401 -0.09 4.62 -4.69
CA TRP A 401 -0.04 4.34 -3.25
C TRP A 401 1.35 3.91 -2.80
N ASP A 402 1.87 2.87 -3.47
CA ASP A 402 3.09 2.19 -3.07
C ASP A 402 4.34 3.02 -3.32
N ILE A 403 5.18 3.16 -2.30
CA ILE A 403 6.52 3.72 -2.44
C ILE A 403 7.48 2.54 -2.54
N PHE A 404 8.10 2.40 -3.70
CA PHE A 404 9.11 1.38 -3.99
C PHE A 404 10.05 1.96 -5.03
N ASP A 405 11.35 1.97 -4.73
CA ASP A 405 12.39 2.56 -5.59
C ASP A 405 13.28 1.45 -6.16
N PRO A 406 12.93 0.87 -7.32
CA PRO A 406 13.75 -0.15 -7.96
C PRO A 406 14.96 0.41 -8.70
N TYR A 407 15.11 1.73 -8.78
CA TYR A 407 16.18 2.34 -9.56
C TYR A 407 17.44 2.58 -8.74
N LYS A 408 17.34 2.54 -7.40
CA LYS A 408 18.47 2.66 -6.49
C LYS A 408 19.56 1.63 -6.81
N GLY A 409 20.77 2.13 -7.09
CA GLY A 409 21.92 1.29 -7.43
C GLY A 409 21.91 0.73 -8.86
N THR A 410 21.00 1.20 -9.72
CA THR A 410 20.94 0.84 -11.15
C THR A 410 21.36 2.01 -12.04
N ASP A 411 21.38 1.79 -13.35
CA ASP A 411 21.64 2.84 -14.36
C ASP A 411 20.54 3.93 -14.40
N PHE A 412 19.38 3.71 -13.77
CA PHE A 412 18.28 4.68 -13.70
C PHE A 412 18.21 5.44 -12.37
N ASN A 413 19.30 5.45 -11.59
CA ASN A 413 19.33 6.07 -10.25
C ASN A 413 19.02 7.58 -10.24
N ASP A 414 19.01 8.23 -11.40
CA ASP A 414 18.65 9.64 -11.59
C ASP A 414 17.14 9.85 -11.83
N VAL A 415 16.35 8.79 -11.90
CA VAL A 415 14.88 8.82 -11.96
C VAL A 415 14.32 8.71 -10.55
N ALA A 416 13.71 9.77 -10.04
CA ALA A 416 13.10 9.71 -8.71
C ALA A 416 11.76 8.94 -8.74
N VAL A 417 11.40 8.29 -7.63
CA VAL A 417 10.09 7.64 -7.46
C VAL A 417 9.36 8.28 -6.29
N SER A 418 8.06 8.50 -6.42
CA SER A 418 7.21 8.99 -5.32
C SER A 418 5.77 8.53 -5.52
N ASN A 419 5.01 8.37 -4.43
CA ASN A 419 3.57 8.26 -4.56
C ASN A 419 2.91 9.64 -4.79
N PHE A 420 1.64 9.64 -5.22
CA PHE A 420 0.91 10.87 -5.55
C PHE A 420 0.83 11.86 -4.38
N SER A 421 0.50 11.37 -3.18
CA SER A 421 0.33 12.21 -1.99
C SER A 421 1.64 12.91 -1.60
N THR A 422 2.73 12.15 -1.57
CA THR A 422 4.07 12.64 -1.25
C THR A 422 4.56 13.67 -2.27
N PHE A 423 4.35 13.38 -3.56
CA PHE A 423 4.74 14.30 -4.63
C PHE A 423 3.98 15.62 -4.56
N ILE A 424 2.66 15.58 -4.43
CA ILE A 424 1.82 16.78 -4.31
C ILE A 424 2.25 17.60 -3.08
N TYR A 425 2.47 16.94 -1.94
CA TYR A 425 2.94 17.62 -0.73
C TYR A 425 4.29 18.31 -0.96
N ALA A 426 5.31 17.57 -1.40
CA ALA A 426 6.65 18.10 -1.60
C ALA A 426 6.69 19.20 -2.67
N TYR A 427 6.02 19.00 -3.81
CA TYR A 427 5.91 20.01 -4.87
C TYR A 427 5.32 21.33 -4.33
N ASN A 428 4.27 21.24 -3.52
CA ASN A 428 3.61 22.42 -2.97
C ASN A 428 4.48 23.19 -1.95
N GLN A 429 5.55 22.57 -1.44
CA GLN A 429 6.52 23.21 -0.55
C GLN A 429 7.77 23.75 -1.27
N CYS A 430 8.07 23.29 -2.51
CA CYS A 430 9.36 23.60 -3.16
C CYS A 430 9.45 25.01 -3.77
N ASN A 431 8.39 25.81 -3.69
CA ASN A 431 8.33 27.18 -4.22
C ASN A 431 8.83 27.28 -5.67
N SER A 432 8.34 26.37 -6.53
CA SER A 432 8.68 26.31 -7.96
C SER A 432 10.12 25.88 -8.28
N ASN A 433 10.95 25.52 -7.29
CA ASN A 433 12.28 24.97 -7.53
C ASN A 433 12.19 23.46 -7.83
N LEU A 434 12.15 23.11 -9.12
CA LEU A 434 12.00 21.75 -9.59
C LEU A 434 13.25 20.89 -9.33
N GLU A 435 14.45 21.47 -9.40
CA GLU A 435 15.69 20.77 -9.11
C GLU A 435 15.78 20.36 -7.65
N GLN A 436 15.43 21.28 -6.75
CA GLN A 436 15.42 21.04 -5.31
C GLN A 436 14.37 19.98 -4.92
N LEU A 437 13.20 20.00 -5.56
CA LEU A 437 12.20 18.95 -5.42
C LEU A 437 12.74 17.58 -5.82
N HIS A 438 13.28 17.47 -7.04
CA HIS A 438 13.81 16.21 -7.57
C HIS A 438 14.97 15.67 -6.72
N GLN A 439 15.93 16.53 -6.39
CA GLN A 439 17.05 16.19 -5.53
C GLN A 439 16.57 15.67 -4.17
N SER A 440 15.55 16.30 -3.59
CA SER A 440 15.02 15.85 -2.30
C SER A 440 14.35 14.49 -2.39
N LEU A 441 13.61 14.19 -3.45
CA LEU A 441 13.01 12.86 -3.61
C LEU A 441 14.07 11.76 -3.69
N LEU A 442 15.19 12.00 -4.38
CA LEU A 442 16.33 11.08 -4.44
C LEU A 442 17.03 10.94 -3.08
N GLU A 443 17.28 12.06 -2.37
CA GLU A 443 17.88 12.02 -1.03
C GLU A 443 17.01 11.25 -0.03
N LEU A 444 15.69 11.46 -0.09
CA LEU A 444 14.74 10.82 0.81
C LEU A 444 14.50 9.34 0.48
N SER A 445 14.65 8.91 -0.78
CA SER A 445 14.68 7.47 -1.14
C SER A 445 16.03 6.82 -0.80
N ALA A 446 17.10 7.61 -0.73
CA ALA A 446 18.41 7.13 -0.33
C ALA A 446 18.54 6.90 1.18
N LEU A 447 17.80 7.63 2.02
CA LEU A 447 17.86 7.57 3.49
C LEU A 447 17.01 6.41 4.06
N PRO A 448 17.60 5.26 4.46
CA PRO A 448 16.85 4.12 4.96
C PRO A 448 16.33 4.38 6.38
N CYS A 449 15.18 3.78 6.71
CA CYS A 449 14.75 3.68 8.09
C CYS A 449 15.61 2.64 8.84
N PRO A 450 15.91 2.85 10.13
CA PRO A 450 16.60 1.86 10.95
C PRO A 450 15.80 0.56 11.06
N ALA A 451 16.45 -0.52 11.47
CA ALA A 451 15.87 -1.85 11.61
C ALA A 451 16.33 -2.53 12.91
N THR A 452 15.46 -3.32 13.50
CA THR A 452 15.82 -4.23 14.58
C THR A 452 16.15 -5.61 14.01
N ARG A 453 17.30 -6.18 14.38
CA ARG A 453 17.68 -7.56 14.10
C ARG A 453 16.93 -8.49 15.01
N LEU A 454 16.18 -9.42 14.41
CA LEU A 454 15.55 -10.52 15.13
C LEU A 454 16.35 -11.78 14.92
N PHE A 455 16.75 -12.44 16.00
CA PHE A 455 17.47 -13.70 15.97
C PHE A 455 16.49 -14.86 16.17
N ASN A 456 16.64 -15.89 15.33
CA ASN A 456 15.86 -17.11 15.39
C ASN A 456 16.78 -18.32 15.25
N ALA A 457 16.32 -19.46 15.75
CA ALA A 457 17.01 -20.72 15.60
C ALA A 457 16.02 -21.88 15.42
N ILE A 458 16.42 -22.88 14.63
CA ILE A 458 15.83 -24.22 14.65
C ILE A 458 16.86 -25.11 15.33
N ASP A 459 16.42 -25.79 16.40
CA ASP A 459 17.17 -26.81 17.11
C ASP A 459 16.35 -28.11 17.06
N ASP A 460 16.82 -29.09 16.29
CA ASP A 460 16.21 -30.42 16.20
C ASP A 460 17.29 -31.50 16.19
N GLY A 461 17.41 -32.23 17.32
CA GLY A 461 18.12 -33.51 17.39
C GLY A 461 19.58 -33.51 16.96
N GLY A 462 20.29 -32.38 17.04
CA GLY A 462 21.69 -32.22 16.60
C GLY A 462 21.88 -31.33 15.37
N PHE A 463 20.80 -30.83 14.77
CA PHE A 463 20.84 -29.77 13.77
C PHE A 463 20.48 -28.43 14.42
N GLU A 464 21.45 -27.51 14.46
CA GLU A 464 21.23 -26.14 14.90
C GLU A 464 21.43 -25.19 13.71
N LEU A 465 20.35 -24.55 13.27
CA LEU A 465 20.39 -23.48 12.27
C LEU A 465 19.99 -22.17 12.93
N LYS A 466 20.96 -21.26 13.09
CA LYS A 466 20.71 -19.89 13.55
C LYS A 466 20.62 -18.95 12.37
N TRP A 467 19.61 -18.09 12.39
CA TRP A 467 19.56 -16.98 11.45
C TRP A 467 19.10 -15.70 12.12
N SER A 468 19.41 -14.59 11.49
CA SER A 468 18.88 -13.29 11.88
C SER A 468 18.18 -12.62 10.71
N ILE A 469 17.10 -11.88 10.98
CA ILE A 469 16.37 -11.11 9.98
C ILE A 469 16.22 -9.66 10.42
N ASP A 470 16.47 -8.74 9.50
CA ASP A 470 16.33 -7.31 9.74
C ASP A 470 14.87 -6.88 9.60
N LYS A 471 14.33 -6.24 10.64
CA LYS A 471 12.95 -5.73 10.69
C LYS A 471 12.95 -4.21 10.85
N GLN A 472 12.60 -3.49 9.78
CA GLN A 472 12.63 -2.03 9.80
C GLN A 472 11.66 -1.39 10.82
N CYS A 473 11.97 -0.18 11.23
CA CYS A 473 11.18 0.68 12.11
C CYS A 473 10.61 1.87 11.34
N ASP A 474 9.55 2.50 11.86
CA ASP A 474 8.97 3.73 11.29
C ASP A 474 9.55 5.00 11.92
N LEU A 475 10.88 5.09 11.95
CA LEU A 475 11.62 6.22 12.49
C LEU A 475 12.76 6.60 11.54
N LEU A 476 13.19 7.86 11.61
CA LEU A 476 14.44 8.27 10.97
C LEU A 476 15.64 7.96 11.87
N PRO A 477 16.84 7.79 11.28
CA PRO A 477 18.06 7.76 12.07
C PRO A 477 18.29 9.05 12.89
N PRO A 478 19.09 9.00 13.97
CA PRO A 478 19.51 10.18 14.71
C PRO A 478 20.19 11.19 13.78
N ASP A 479 20.06 12.49 14.07
CA ASP A 479 20.68 13.55 13.23
C ASP A 479 22.20 13.45 13.14
N ALA A 480 22.85 12.89 14.16
CA ALA A 480 24.30 12.72 14.21
C ALA A 480 24.79 11.46 13.48
N ASP A 481 23.87 10.65 12.94
CA ASP A 481 24.20 9.43 12.22
C ASP A 481 24.89 9.76 10.88
N ALA A 482 26.01 9.10 10.59
CA ALA A 482 26.80 9.36 9.38
C ALA A 482 26.03 9.14 8.06
N ARG A 483 24.91 8.38 8.09
CA ARG A 483 24.03 8.14 6.94
C ARG A 483 22.88 9.10 6.82
N CYS A 484 22.64 9.96 7.81
CA CYS A 484 22.05 11.24 7.50
C CYS A 484 23.08 11.97 6.62
N ILE A 485 23.13 11.59 5.33
CA ILE A 485 23.80 12.32 4.25
C ILE A 485 23.51 13.79 4.50
N ALA A 486 24.46 14.68 4.20
CA ALA A 486 24.19 16.12 4.28
C ALA A 486 22.96 16.45 3.41
N LEU A 487 21.78 16.42 4.04
CA LEU A 487 20.51 16.57 3.38
C LEU A 487 20.44 18.00 2.90
N SER A 488 19.88 18.20 1.71
CA SER A 488 19.61 19.56 1.27
C SER A 488 18.72 20.28 2.32
N PRO A 489 18.78 21.62 2.40
CA PRO A 489 17.89 22.36 3.29
C PRO A 489 16.40 22.03 3.07
N PHE A 490 16.01 21.69 1.83
CA PHE A 490 14.63 21.29 1.54
C PHE A 490 14.28 19.92 2.05
N SER A 491 15.14 18.93 1.83
CA SER A 491 14.97 17.57 2.37
C SER A 491 14.83 17.64 3.89
N SER A 492 15.68 18.43 4.56
CA SER A 492 15.60 18.65 6.00
C SER A 492 14.26 19.28 6.41
N GLN A 493 13.78 20.29 5.67
CA GLN A 493 12.49 20.93 5.92
C GLN A 493 11.31 19.96 5.73
N LEU A 494 11.35 19.09 4.72
CA LEU A 494 10.30 18.10 4.48
C LEU A 494 10.21 17.09 5.62
N LEU A 495 11.35 16.73 6.23
CA LEU A 495 11.44 15.82 7.36
C LEU A 495 11.19 16.45 8.73
N THR A 496 10.98 17.77 8.81
CA THR A 496 10.62 18.43 10.08
C THR A 496 9.41 17.76 10.71
N ASP A 497 9.43 17.56 12.04
CA ASP A 497 8.41 16.89 12.83
C ASP A 497 8.21 15.39 12.56
N ILE A 498 8.99 14.77 11.65
CA ILE A 498 9.06 13.31 11.55
C ILE A 498 9.95 12.80 12.69
N GLN A 499 9.45 11.82 13.42
CA GLN A 499 10.13 11.28 14.59
C GLN A 499 11.44 10.60 14.19
N ARG A 500 12.49 10.86 14.98
CA ARG A 500 13.83 10.29 14.83
C ARG A 500 14.15 9.42 16.04
N PHE A 501 15.07 8.47 15.85
CA PHE A 501 15.68 7.77 16.97
C PHE A 501 16.44 8.74 17.89
N PRO A 502 16.40 8.53 19.22
CA PRO A 502 17.18 9.33 20.16
C PRO A 502 18.68 9.26 19.87
N LYS A 503 19.43 10.34 20.12
CA LYS A 503 20.90 10.36 19.93
C LYS A 503 21.61 9.39 20.87
N ASP A 504 21.03 9.16 22.04
CA ASP A 504 21.51 8.30 23.12
C ASP A 504 20.90 6.88 23.05
N TRP A 505 20.34 6.47 21.90
CA TRP A 505 19.68 5.16 21.74
C TRP A 505 20.54 3.98 22.23
N LYS A 506 21.86 4.01 22.00
CA LYS A 506 22.78 2.96 22.47
C LYS A 506 22.77 2.85 24.00
N SER A 507 22.83 3.98 24.69
CA SER A 507 22.78 4.04 26.14
C SER A 507 21.42 3.59 26.68
N GLN A 508 20.33 3.94 25.98
CA GLN A 508 18.98 3.51 26.34
C GLN A 508 18.82 1.99 26.20
N MET A 509 19.32 1.39 25.10
CA MET A 509 19.29 -0.07 24.91
C MET A 509 20.11 -0.81 25.96
N LEU A 510 21.34 -0.34 26.24
CA LEU A 510 22.18 -0.91 27.30
C LEU A 510 21.51 -0.83 28.68
N ALA A 511 20.84 0.29 28.99
CA ALA A 511 20.12 0.46 30.24
C ALA A 511 18.89 -0.47 30.37
N LEU A 512 18.29 -0.85 29.24
CA LEU A 512 17.20 -1.83 29.16
C LEU A 512 17.71 -3.29 29.15
N GLY A 513 19.04 -3.50 29.15
CA GLY A 513 19.63 -4.84 28.99
C GLY A 513 19.45 -5.41 27.59
N GLU A 514 19.14 -4.58 26.60
CA GLU A 514 19.03 -4.97 25.20
C GLU A 514 20.41 -4.97 24.53
N ASP A 515 20.63 -5.94 23.64
CA ASP A 515 21.86 -6.04 22.87
C ASP A 515 21.94 -4.90 21.84
N ILE A 516 23.01 -4.10 21.89
CA ILE A 516 23.23 -2.97 21.00
C ILE A 516 23.36 -3.37 19.53
N ASP A 517 23.76 -4.62 19.26
CA ASP A 517 23.90 -5.16 17.90
C ASP A 517 22.55 -5.56 17.30
N THR A 518 21.46 -5.50 18.09
CA THR A 518 20.10 -5.68 17.60
C THR A 518 19.56 -4.46 16.89
N LEU A 519 20.05 -3.23 17.11
CA LEU A 519 19.60 -2.08 16.33
C LEU A 519 20.57 -1.78 15.20
N ILE A 520 20.07 -2.03 14.00
CA ILE A 520 20.78 -1.84 12.75
C ILE A 520 20.29 -0.54 12.17
N PHE A 521 21.22 0.16 11.59
CA PHE A 521 20.94 1.21 10.68
C PHE A 521 21.54 0.71 9.36
N PRO A 522 20.75 0.52 8.30
CA PRO A 522 21.24 -0.01 7.02
C PRO A 522 22.26 0.91 6.35
#